data_AF-A0A526S4B7-F1
#
_entry.id   AF-A0A526S4B7-F1
#
_cell.length_a   1.000
_cell.length_b   1.000
_cell.length_c   1.000
_cell.angle_alpha   90.00
_cell.angle_beta   90.00
_cell.angle_gamma   90.00
#
_symmetry.space_group_name_H-M   'P 1'
#
loop_
_entity.id
_entity.type
_entity.pdbx_description
1 polymer ?
#
loop_
_entity_poly.entity_id
_entity_poly.type
_entity_poly.pdbx_seq_one_letter_code
_entity_poly.pdbx_strand_id
1 'polypeptide(L)'
;MTDMALSNAERQRRHYERRKAAAKVTSDATELTRPFLGQPFYAFVESDSNWDQVEIPLRLAGIEPPSFDDDSGPIFAPGLEGLDVPRHLTDSVGRAELMVECLLDAASALAASINRYKRAELTEALASIRSTEGKAAELTDRLGVLLERLDKRVRWTLPEWKVKEG
;
A
#
# COMPACT_ATOMS: atom_id res chain seq x y z
N MET A 1 22.85 -5.59 -28.46
CA MET A 1 22.49 -4.75 -27.30
C MET A 1 21.42 -5.51 -26.53
N THR A 2 21.81 -6.19 -25.46
CA THR A 2 20.90 -6.94 -24.58
C THR A 2 20.17 -5.95 -23.67
N ASP A 3 18.86 -5.86 -23.87
CA ASP A 3 17.94 -5.10 -23.04
C ASP A 3 17.88 -5.75 -21.65
N MET A 4 18.66 -5.23 -20.69
CA MET A 4 18.55 -5.66 -19.29
C MET A 4 17.25 -5.13 -18.72
N ALA A 5 16.19 -5.94 -18.87
CA ALA A 5 14.99 -5.80 -18.06
C ALA A 5 15.41 -5.80 -16.59
N LEU A 6 15.27 -4.64 -15.92
CA LEU A 6 15.67 -4.43 -14.54
C LEU A 6 15.29 -5.62 -13.66
N SER A 7 16.27 -6.13 -12.91
CA SER A 7 16.06 -7.18 -11.91
C SER A 7 15.00 -6.73 -10.90
N ASN A 8 14.26 -7.67 -10.32
CA ASN A 8 13.26 -7.36 -9.28
C ASN A 8 13.87 -6.52 -8.14
N ALA A 9 15.13 -6.78 -7.79
CA ALA A 9 15.88 -6.03 -6.79
C ALA A 9 16.10 -4.56 -7.19
N GLU A 10 16.37 -4.29 -8.47
CA GLU A 10 16.59 -2.92 -8.98
C GLU A 10 15.27 -2.14 -9.08
N ARG A 11 14.15 -2.81 -9.36
CA ARG A 11 12.83 -2.17 -9.30
C ARG A 11 12.43 -1.82 -7.87
N GLN A 12 12.70 -2.70 -6.93
CA GLN A 12 12.44 -2.46 -5.51
C GLN A 12 13.31 -1.33 -4.97
N ARG A 13 14.59 -1.27 -5.37
CA ARG A 13 15.51 -0.17 -5.06
C ARG A 13 15.04 1.15 -5.65
N ARG A 14 14.64 1.19 -6.94
CA ARG A 14 14.13 2.42 -7.59
C ARG A 14 12.80 2.89 -7.00
N HIS A 15 11.93 1.96 -6.61
CA HIS A 15 10.70 2.29 -5.88
C HIS A 15 11.03 2.92 -4.52
N TYR A 16 11.98 2.33 -3.79
CA TYR A 16 12.45 2.85 -2.51
C TYR A 16 13.14 4.21 -2.65
N GLU A 17 13.95 4.43 -3.70
CA GLU A 17 14.62 5.71 -3.98
C GLU A 17 13.62 6.81 -4.37
N ARG A 18 12.59 6.49 -5.17
CA ARG A 18 11.49 7.42 -5.47
C ARG A 18 10.68 7.75 -4.23
N ARG A 19 10.45 6.76 -3.37
CA ARG A 19 9.83 6.95 -2.06
C ARG A 19 10.67 7.79 -1.13
N LYS A 20 11.99 7.61 -1.11
CA LYS A 20 12.92 8.45 -0.34
C LYS A 20 12.81 9.91 -0.76
N ALA A 21 12.71 10.17 -2.06
CA ALA A 21 12.51 11.52 -2.57
C ALA A 21 11.13 12.10 -2.18
N ALA A 22 10.05 11.31 -2.24
CA ALA A 22 8.71 11.75 -1.87
C ALA A 22 8.50 11.88 -0.33
N ALA A 23 9.10 10.99 0.45
CA ALA A 23 9.08 10.98 1.90
C ALA A 23 9.90 12.14 2.46
N LYS A 24 11.05 12.47 1.88
CA LYS A 24 11.86 13.62 2.32
C LYS A 24 11.17 14.97 2.09
N VAL A 25 10.35 15.08 1.05
CA VAL A 25 9.55 16.29 0.79
C VAL A 25 8.35 16.39 1.74
N THR A 26 7.84 15.26 2.23
CA THR A 26 6.67 15.23 3.13
C THR A 26 7.04 15.13 4.62
N SER A 27 8.22 14.65 4.99
CA SER A 27 8.65 14.51 6.40
C SER A 27 9.12 15.81 7.03
N ASP A 28 9.54 16.78 6.22
CA ASP A 28 10.06 18.06 6.71
C ASP A 28 8.94 19.07 7.04
N ALA A 29 7.69 18.77 6.68
CA ALA A 29 6.54 19.57 7.07
C ALA A 29 6.00 19.09 8.42
N THR A 30 6.00 20.00 9.40
CA THR A 30 5.44 19.80 10.73
C THR A 30 3.96 19.43 10.64
N GLU A 31 3.57 18.32 11.26
CA GLU A 31 2.16 17.93 11.38
C GLU A 31 1.44 18.98 12.25
N LEU A 32 0.56 19.75 11.62
CA LEU A 32 -0.03 20.97 12.18
C LEU A 32 -1.04 20.70 13.29
N THR A 33 -1.57 19.48 13.35
CA THR A 33 -2.56 19.08 14.35
C THR A 33 -1.93 18.85 15.73
N ARG A 34 -0.63 18.48 15.80
CA ARG A 34 0.03 18.03 17.04
C ARG A 34 -0.13 18.97 18.24
N PRO A 35 0.03 20.31 18.11
CA PRO A 35 -0.12 21.22 19.25
C PRO A 35 -1.53 21.26 19.85
N PHE A 36 -2.54 20.75 19.15
CA PHE A 36 -3.95 20.79 19.56
C PHE A 36 -4.47 19.46 20.11
N LEU A 37 -3.66 18.39 20.10
CA LEU A 37 -4.06 17.09 20.60
C LEU A 37 -3.92 17.03 22.12
N GLY A 38 -5.05 17.03 22.83
CA GLY A 38 -5.08 17.02 24.31
C GLY A 38 -5.03 15.63 24.95
N GLN A 39 -5.33 14.57 24.20
CA GLN A 39 -5.34 13.18 24.65
C GLN A 39 -4.44 12.34 23.74
N PRO A 40 -3.56 11.49 24.29
CA PRO A 40 -2.80 10.52 23.50
C PRO A 40 -3.72 9.56 22.72
N PHE A 41 -3.29 9.15 21.53
CA PHE A 41 -4.13 8.33 20.65
C PHE A 41 -4.44 6.95 21.24
N TYR A 42 -3.48 6.32 21.93
CA TYR A 42 -3.72 5.03 22.59
C TYR A 42 -4.93 5.07 23.55
N ALA A 43 -5.03 6.12 24.36
CA ALA A 43 -6.15 6.30 25.29
C ALA A 43 -7.46 6.64 24.58
N PHE A 44 -7.40 7.30 23.41
CA PHE A 44 -8.58 7.59 22.61
C PHE A 44 -9.17 6.30 22.01
N VAL A 45 -8.31 5.43 21.46
CA VAL A 45 -8.71 4.16 20.82
C VAL A 45 -9.50 3.27 21.77
N GLU A 46 -9.13 3.21 23.06
CA GLU A 46 -9.89 2.44 24.06
C GLU A 46 -11.37 2.86 24.18
N SER A 47 -11.67 4.11 23.87
CA SER A 47 -13.02 4.69 23.94
C SER A 47 -13.73 4.79 22.58
N ASP A 48 -13.03 4.54 21.47
CA ASP A 48 -13.60 4.62 20.13
C ASP A 48 -14.36 3.35 19.77
N SER A 49 -15.69 3.42 19.78
CA SER A 49 -16.58 2.31 19.41
C SER A 49 -16.43 1.86 17.95
N ASN A 50 -15.65 2.57 17.13
CA ASN A 50 -15.44 2.23 15.72
C ASN A 50 -14.15 1.44 15.47
N TRP A 51 -13.38 1.08 16.50
CA TRP A 51 -12.12 0.35 16.30
C TRP A 51 -12.29 -0.99 15.58
N ASP A 52 -13.45 -1.65 15.73
CA ASP A 52 -13.82 -2.86 14.98
C ASP A 52 -13.76 -2.67 13.46
N GLN A 53 -13.93 -1.44 12.95
CA GLN A 53 -13.81 -1.11 11.53
C GLN A 53 -12.36 -1.21 11.02
N VAL A 54 -11.38 -1.20 11.93
CA VAL A 54 -9.96 -1.49 11.65
C VAL A 54 -9.66 -2.97 11.87
N GLU A 55 -10.11 -3.55 12.99
CA GLU A 55 -9.78 -4.93 13.34
C GLU A 55 -10.35 -5.96 12.36
N ILE A 56 -11.63 -5.84 12.01
CA ILE A 56 -12.33 -6.85 11.20
C ILE A 56 -11.68 -6.98 9.81
N PRO A 57 -11.44 -5.91 9.03
CA PRO A 57 -10.79 -6.03 7.73
C PRO A 57 -9.38 -6.63 7.81
N LEU A 58 -8.59 -6.29 8.84
CA LEU A 58 -7.24 -6.82 9.01
C LEU A 58 -7.28 -8.32 9.31
N ARG A 59 -8.17 -8.78 10.22
CA ARG A 59 -8.36 -10.21 10.49
C ARG A 59 -8.82 -10.97 9.26
N LEU A 60 -9.74 -10.41 8.46
CA LEU A 60 -10.18 -10.99 7.18
C LEU A 60 -9.03 -11.08 6.17
N ALA A 61 -8.09 -10.14 6.21
CA ALA A 61 -6.86 -10.16 5.40
C ALA A 61 -5.79 -11.11 5.96
N GLY A 62 -6.02 -11.76 7.11
CA GLY A 62 -5.04 -12.59 7.80
C GLY A 62 -3.89 -11.80 8.44
N ILE A 63 -4.12 -10.53 8.73
CA ILE A 63 -3.17 -9.62 9.39
C ILE A 63 -3.64 -9.42 10.83
N GLU A 64 -2.74 -9.61 11.79
CA GLU A 64 -3.06 -9.34 13.20
C GLU A 64 -3.32 -7.83 13.38
N PRO A 65 -4.48 -7.44 13.94
CA PRO A 65 -4.75 -6.03 14.20
C PRO A 65 -3.73 -5.41 15.17
N PRO A 66 -3.40 -4.13 14.99
CA PRO A 66 -2.51 -3.40 15.88
C PRO A 66 -3.19 -3.15 17.25
N SER A 67 -2.42 -3.27 18.34
CA SER A 67 -2.80 -2.75 19.65
C SER A 67 -2.14 -1.39 19.94
N PHE A 68 -2.82 -0.57 20.73
CA PHE A 68 -2.29 0.68 21.26
C PHE A 68 -2.42 0.69 22.78
N ASP A 69 -1.44 0.05 23.43
CA ASP A 69 -1.44 -0.14 24.89
C ASP A 69 -0.70 0.99 25.64
N ASP A 70 0.09 1.79 24.92
CA ASP A 70 0.86 2.92 25.44
C ASP A 70 1.06 4.01 24.39
N ASP A 71 1.64 5.13 24.80
CA ASP A 71 1.95 6.25 23.92
C ASP A 71 3.28 6.12 23.17
N SER A 72 3.78 4.90 22.96
CA SER A 72 5.06 4.71 22.27
C SER A 72 4.95 4.83 20.75
N GLY A 73 6.01 5.36 20.14
CA GLY A 73 6.17 5.43 18.69
C GLY A 73 6.32 4.06 17.99
N PRO A 74 6.58 4.05 16.67
CA PRO A 74 6.73 2.82 15.91
C PRO A 74 7.91 1.97 16.39
N ILE A 75 7.69 0.67 16.51
CA ILE A 75 8.72 -0.33 16.75
C ILE A 75 9.06 -0.99 15.42
N PHE A 76 10.33 -0.88 15.01
CA PHE A 76 10.80 -1.45 13.75
C PHE A 76 11.38 -2.83 13.99
N ALA A 77 10.91 -3.81 13.21
CA ALA A 77 11.43 -5.17 13.27
C ALA A 77 12.92 -5.23 12.86
N PRO A 78 13.68 -6.20 13.41
CA PRO A 78 15.02 -6.52 12.90
C PRO A 78 14.98 -6.82 11.39
N GLY A 79 16.04 -6.48 10.66
CA GLY A 79 16.11 -6.66 9.20
C GLY A 79 15.75 -5.40 8.39
N LEU A 80 15.39 -4.31 9.06
CA LEU A 80 15.21 -2.99 8.45
C LEU A 80 16.45 -2.10 8.59
N GLU A 81 17.61 -2.67 8.94
CA GLU A 81 18.86 -1.93 9.10
C GLU A 81 19.30 -1.30 7.77
N GLY A 82 19.69 -0.02 7.82
CA GLY A 82 20.07 0.75 6.63
C GLY A 82 18.89 1.34 5.85
N LEU A 83 17.65 1.05 6.25
CA LEU A 83 16.47 1.77 5.78
C LEU A 83 16.32 3.08 6.55
N ASP A 84 15.95 4.12 5.83
CA ASP A 84 15.57 5.43 6.38
C ASP A 84 14.19 5.33 7.02
N VAL A 85 14.15 4.81 8.24
CA VAL A 85 12.92 4.65 9.03
C VAL A 85 12.59 5.96 9.74
N PRO A 86 11.30 6.35 9.84
CA PRO A 86 10.89 7.64 10.40
C PRO A 86 11.00 7.66 11.93
N ARG A 87 12.24 7.78 12.43
CA ARG A 87 12.55 7.78 13.88
C ARG A 87 12.08 9.02 14.63
N HIS A 88 11.66 10.07 13.92
CA HIS A 88 11.10 11.28 14.50
C HIS A 88 9.67 11.06 15.05
N LEU A 89 9.01 9.96 14.66
CA LEU A 89 7.71 9.58 15.19
C LEU A 89 7.93 8.91 16.55
N THR A 90 7.53 9.59 17.62
CA THR A 90 7.83 9.14 18.99
C THR A 90 6.61 8.70 19.77
N ASP A 91 5.40 8.86 19.23
CA ASP A 91 4.13 8.66 19.93
C ASP A 91 3.14 7.71 19.23
N SER A 92 2.08 7.33 19.94
CA SER A 92 1.08 6.37 19.46
C SER A 92 0.36 6.83 18.20
N VAL A 93 0.09 8.13 18.06
CA VAL A 93 -0.54 8.68 16.86
C VAL A 93 0.41 8.65 15.66
N GLY A 94 1.71 8.95 15.85
CA GLY A 94 2.72 8.79 14.81
C GLY A 94 2.87 7.33 14.36
N ARG A 95 2.73 6.38 15.30
CA ARG A 95 2.68 4.94 14.98
C ARG A 95 1.46 4.59 14.13
N ALA A 96 0.27 5.08 14.49
CA ALA A 96 -0.96 4.83 13.74
C ALA A 96 -0.90 5.43 12.32
N GLU A 97 -0.42 6.67 12.21
CA GLU A 97 -0.24 7.38 10.95
C GLU A 97 0.72 6.65 9.99
N LEU A 98 1.88 6.18 10.50
CA LEU A 98 2.84 5.42 9.71
C LEU A 98 2.25 4.08 9.23
N MET A 99 1.47 3.43 10.09
CA MET A 99 0.83 2.16 9.76
C MET A 99 -0.16 2.31 8.59
N VAL A 100 -0.95 3.39 8.55
CA VAL A 100 -1.82 3.68 7.40
C VAL A 100 -1.01 3.81 6.11
N GLU A 101 0.11 4.54 6.13
CA GLU A 101 1.00 4.67 4.96
C GLU A 101 1.53 3.31 4.51
N CYS A 102 2.03 2.49 5.44
CA CYS A 102 2.54 1.16 5.15
C CYS A 102 1.46 0.21 4.58
N LEU A 103 0.22 0.26 5.10
CA LEU A 103 -0.89 -0.54 4.59
C LEU A 103 -1.30 -0.12 3.19
N LEU A 104 -1.33 1.18 2.89
CA LEU A 104 -1.63 1.69 1.55
C LEU A 104 -0.56 1.30 0.53
N ASP A 105 0.71 1.34 0.92
CA ASP A 105 1.82 0.86 0.09
C ASP A 105 1.70 -0.63 -0.19
N ALA A 106 1.43 -1.44 0.85
CA ALA A 106 1.28 -2.88 0.73
C ALA A 106 0.08 -3.24 -0.16
N ALA A 107 -1.08 -2.61 0.06
CA ALA A 107 -2.27 -2.80 -0.75
C ALA A 107 -2.03 -2.41 -2.22
N SER A 108 -1.34 -1.29 -2.47
CA SER A 108 -0.99 -0.83 -3.81
C SER A 108 -0.05 -1.81 -4.52
N ALA A 109 0.99 -2.28 -3.83
CA ALA A 109 1.95 -3.24 -4.38
C ALA A 109 1.30 -4.61 -4.67
N LEU A 110 0.46 -5.09 -3.75
CA LEU A 110 -0.28 -6.35 -3.91
C LEU A 110 -1.27 -6.26 -5.09
N ALA A 111 -2.03 -5.17 -5.18
CA ALA A 111 -2.94 -4.93 -6.31
C ALA A 111 -2.20 -4.93 -7.65
N ALA A 112 -1.03 -4.28 -7.71
CA ALA A 112 -0.19 -4.28 -8.91
C ALA A 112 0.33 -5.69 -9.24
N SER A 113 0.69 -6.50 -8.23
CA SER A 113 1.11 -7.89 -8.43
C SER A 113 -0.02 -8.77 -8.98
N ILE A 114 -1.20 -8.71 -8.35
CA ILE A 114 -2.41 -9.41 -8.79
C ILE A 114 -2.78 -9.01 -10.22
N ASN A 115 -2.68 -7.72 -10.55
CA ASN A 115 -2.97 -7.22 -11.89
C ASN A 115 -2.00 -7.80 -12.93
N ARG A 116 -0.69 -7.73 -12.68
CA ARG A 116 0.32 -8.32 -13.58
C ARG A 116 0.10 -9.81 -13.79
N TYR A 117 -0.17 -10.55 -12.72
CA TYR A 117 -0.48 -11.98 -12.79
C TYR A 117 -1.70 -12.23 -13.67
N LYS A 118 -2.85 -11.59 -13.38
CA LYS A 118 -4.08 -11.76 -14.17
C LYS A 118 -3.86 -11.40 -15.65
N ARG A 119 -3.12 -10.33 -15.95
CA ARG A 119 -2.82 -9.94 -17.33
C ARG A 119 -1.96 -10.97 -18.06
N ALA A 120 -0.95 -11.53 -17.39
CA ALA A 120 -0.10 -12.56 -17.97
C ALA A 120 -0.92 -13.79 -18.38
N GLU A 121 -1.71 -14.34 -17.45
CA GLU A 121 -2.57 -15.51 -17.69
C GLU A 121 -3.59 -15.27 -18.82
N LEU A 122 -4.27 -14.12 -18.81
CA LEU A 122 -5.26 -13.79 -19.85
C LEU A 122 -4.62 -13.58 -21.23
N THR A 123 -3.40 -13.04 -21.27
CA THR A 123 -2.65 -12.85 -22.52
C THR A 123 -2.20 -14.20 -23.10
N GLU A 124 -1.73 -15.10 -22.25
CA GLU A 124 -1.35 -16.46 -22.64
C GLU A 124 -2.57 -17.26 -23.13
N ALA A 125 -3.68 -17.21 -22.40
CA ALA A 125 -4.94 -17.84 -22.82
C ALA A 125 -5.41 -17.31 -24.19
N LEU A 126 -5.34 -16.00 -24.39
CA LEU A 126 -5.68 -15.37 -25.67
C LEU A 126 -4.78 -15.84 -26.82
N ALA A 127 -3.48 -16.01 -26.57
CA ALA A 127 -2.54 -16.51 -27.57
C ALA A 127 -2.84 -17.97 -27.95
N SER A 128 -3.13 -18.83 -26.95
CA SER A 128 -3.49 -20.24 -27.16
C SER A 128 -4.79 -20.41 -27.96
N ILE A 129 -5.82 -19.59 -27.67
CA ILE A 129 -7.07 -19.62 -28.43
C ILE A 129 -6.85 -19.17 -29.87
N ARG A 130 -5.99 -18.17 -30.10
CA ARG A 130 -5.70 -17.66 -31.44
C ARG A 130 -4.92 -18.63 -32.31
N SER A 131 -4.13 -19.54 -31.72
CA SER A 131 -3.34 -20.55 -32.43
C SER A 131 -4.12 -21.83 -32.75
N THR A 132 -5.29 -22.05 -32.15
CA THR A 132 -6.14 -23.21 -32.42
C THR A 132 -7.13 -22.88 -33.55
N GLU A 133 -7.17 -23.68 -34.63
CA GLU A 133 -8.13 -23.50 -35.73
C GLU A 133 -9.57 -23.82 -35.25
N GLY A 134 -10.52 -22.91 -35.49
CA GLY A 134 -11.91 -23.01 -35.01
C GLY A 134 -12.35 -21.97 -33.97
N LYS A 135 -11.82 -20.74 -34.06
CA LYS A 135 -11.94 -19.67 -33.04
C LYS A 135 -13.37 -19.42 -32.53
N ALA A 136 -13.54 -19.51 -31.21
CA ALA A 136 -14.65 -18.89 -30.50
C ALA A 136 -14.40 -17.37 -30.40
N ALA A 137 -14.85 -16.62 -31.40
CA ALA A 137 -14.73 -15.15 -31.46
C ALA A 137 -15.23 -14.49 -30.16
N GLU A 138 -16.34 -14.99 -29.63
CA GLU A 138 -16.92 -14.54 -28.35
C GLU A 138 -15.94 -14.62 -27.17
N LEU A 139 -15.16 -15.70 -27.06
CA LEU A 139 -14.20 -15.86 -25.97
C LEU A 139 -13.01 -14.91 -26.12
N THR A 140 -12.58 -14.67 -27.36
CA THR A 140 -11.49 -13.72 -27.67
C THR A 140 -11.91 -12.29 -27.29
N ASP A 141 -13.12 -11.88 -27.66
CA ASP A 141 -13.66 -10.56 -27.33
C ASP A 141 -13.84 -10.39 -25.82
N ARG A 142 -14.36 -11.42 -25.14
CA ARG A 142 -14.51 -11.41 -23.67
C ARG A 142 -13.16 -11.22 -22.97
N LEU A 143 -12.10 -11.91 -23.41
CA LEU A 143 -10.76 -11.75 -22.84
C LEU A 143 -10.20 -10.34 -23.11
N GLY A 144 -10.44 -9.78 -24.29
CA GLY A 144 -10.08 -8.39 -24.62
C GLY A 144 -10.70 -7.38 -23.65
N VAL A 145 -12.01 -7.48 -23.40
CA VAL A 145 -12.72 -6.61 -22.46
C VAL A 145 -12.19 -6.74 -21.03
N LEU A 146 -11.82 -7.96 -20.61
CA LEU A 146 -11.22 -8.17 -19.28
C LEU A 146 -9.84 -7.51 -19.16
N LEU A 147 -9.00 -7.61 -20.20
CA LEU A 147 -7.71 -6.94 -20.23
C LEU A 147 -7.85 -5.42 -20.16
N GLU A 148 -8.78 -4.84 -20.92
CA GLU A 148 -9.08 -3.39 -20.87
C GLU A 148 -9.57 -2.96 -19.48
N ARG A 149 -10.36 -3.79 -18.80
CA ARG A 149 -10.78 -3.53 -17.42
C ARG A 149 -9.60 -3.53 -16.46
N LEU A 150 -8.62 -4.41 -16.67
CA LEU A 150 -7.40 -4.46 -15.85
C LEU A 150 -6.49 -3.24 -16.07
N ASP A 151 -6.66 -2.47 -17.15
CA ASP A 151 -5.95 -1.20 -17.33
C ASP A 151 -6.55 -0.04 -16.52
N LYS A 152 -7.74 -0.22 -15.94
CA LYS A 152 -8.40 0.78 -15.11
C LYS A 152 -7.83 0.80 -13.70
N ARG A 153 -7.68 2.00 -13.14
CA ARG A 153 -7.28 2.19 -11.74
C ARG A 153 -8.50 2.26 -10.83
N VAL A 154 -8.40 1.63 -9.66
CA VAL A 154 -9.35 1.81 -8.56
C VAL A 154 -8.86 2.97 -7.69
N ARG A 155 -9.76 3.87 -7.29
CA ARG A 155 -9.47 4.98 -6.38
C ARG A 155 -10.15 4.73 -5.04
N TRP A 156 -9.42 4.98 -3.97
CA TRP A 156 -9.92 4.95 -2.60
C TRP A 156 -9.97 6.39 -2.07
N THR A 157 -11.05 6.73 -1.38
CA THR A 157 -11.20 7.99 -0.65
C THR A 157 -11.01 7.72 0.82
N LEU A 158 -10.06 8.41 1.44
CA LEU A 158 -9.76 8.30 2.87
C LEU A 158 -9.97 9.66 3.52
N PRO A 159 -10.41 9.73 4.79
CA PRO A 159 -10.29 10.94 5.59
C PRO A 159 -8.83 11.39 5.61
N GLU A 160 -8.57 12.69 5.61
CA GLU A 160 -7.21 13.20 5.77
C GLU A 160 -6.75 12.92 7.21
N TRP A 161 -5.63 12.19 7.35
CA TRP A 161 -5.06 11.80 8.65
C TRP A 161 -3.73 12.48 8.96
N LYS A 162 -3.23 13.32 8.05
CA LYS A 162 -2.04 14.16 8.22
C LYS A 162 -2.31 15.53 7.59
N VAL A 163 -2.12 16.59 8.36
CA VAL A 163 -2.31 17.98 7.93
C VAL A 163 -0.97 18.69 8.02
N LYS A 164 -0.42 19.04 6.86
CA LYS A 164 0.90 19.65 6.70
C LYS A 164 0.78 21.05 6.08
N GLU A 165 1.79 21.90 6.25
CA GLU A 165 1.87 23.15 5.48
C GLU A 165 1.90 22.83 3.97
N GLY A 166 1.12 23.58 3.18
CA GLY A 166 0.93 23.37 1.74
C GLY A 166 2.02 23.98 0.87
#